data_AF-A0A925I377-F1
#
_entry.id   AF-A0A925I377-F1
#
_cell.length_a   1.000
_cell.length_b   1.000
_cell.length_c   1.000
_cell.angle_alpha   90.00
_cell.angle_beta   90.00
_cell.angle_gamma   90.00
#
_symmetry.space_group_name_H-M   'P 1'
#
loop_
_entity.id
_entity.type
_entity.pdbx_description
1 polymer ?
#
loop_
_entity_poly.entity_id
_entity_poly.type
_entity_poly.pdbx_seq_one_letter_code
_entity_poly.pdbx_strand_id
1 'polypeptide(L)'
;MDTILTPHSQSLRIDGMSCASCVGRVEKALKAVPGADQVSVNLATETARVESAVALDFGALKQAVEQAGYQLAQEEVTLTIAGMTCASCVGRVEKALRKAPGVIEASVNLATESARVKLAGGIDVGVLIAAIDAAGYQATRPAAK
;
A
#
# COMPACT_ATOMS: atom_id res chain seq x y z
N MET A 1 10.71 -30.97 -5.05
CA MET A 1 9.74 -30.68 -3.98
C MET A 1 9.66 -29.18 -3.92
N ASP A 2 8.83 -28.68 -4.83
CA ASP A 2 8.81 -27.34 -5.38
C ASP A 2 8.33 -26.35 -4.33
N THR A 3 9.23 -25.49 -3.87
CA THR A 3 8.90 -24.35 -3.03
C THR A 3 8.00 -23.43 -3.86
N ILE A 4 6.69 -23.50 -3.62
CA ILE A 4 5.72 -22.54 -4.13
C ILE A 4 6.05 -21.20 -3.46
N LEU A 5 6.97 -20.45 -4.06
CA LEU A 5 7.21 -19.04 -3.77
C LEU A 5 6.01 -18.29 -4.34
N THR A 6 5.03 -17.99 -3.51
CA THR A 6 3.96 -17.07 -3.89
C THR A 6 4.62 -15.72 -4.18
N PRO A 7 4.61 -15.24 -5.44
CA PRO A 7 5.24 -13.96 -5.75
C PRO A 7 4.50 -12.85 -5.01
N HIS A 8 5.24 -12.05 -4.26
CA HIS A 8 4.74 -10.81 -3.69
C HIS A 8 4.63 -9.80 -4.83
N SER A 9 3.40 -9.34 -5.11
CA SER A 9 3.17 -8.28 -6.07
C SER A 9 2.73 -6.99 -5.39
N GLN A 10 3.42 -5.89 -5.71
CA GLN A 10 3.04 -4.54 -5.32
C GLN A 10 2.73 -3.70 -6.55
N SER A 11 1.57 -3.05 -6.52
CA SER A 11 1.20 -2.01 -7.48
C SER A 11 1.51 -0.65 -6.87
N LEU A 12 2.19 0.21 -7.62
CA LEU A 12 2.66 1.52 -7.19
C LEU A 12 2.20 2.56 -8.20
N ARG A 13 1.32 3.47 -7.79
CA ARG A 13 1.00 4.63 -8.63
C ARG A 13 2.14 5.64 -8.58
N ILE A 14 2.51 6.17 -9.74
CA ILE A 14 3.63 7.09 -9.89
C ILE A 14 3.14 8.39 -10.53
N ASP A 15 3.41 9.49 -9.85
CA ASP A 15 3.13 10.84 -10.35
C ASP A 15 4.29 11.37 -11.20
N GLY A 16 3.96 12.21 -12.18
CA GLY A 16 4.92 12.91 -13.04
C GLY A 16 5.39 12.14 -14.29
N MET A 17 4.82 10.97 -14.57
CA MET A 17 5.07 10.24 -15.82
C MET A 17 4.22 10.78 -16.96
N SER A 18 4.82 11.49 -17.92
CA SER A 18 4.09 12.11 -19.04
C SER A 18 4.51 11.61 -20.43
N CYS A 19 5.49 10.70 -20.53
CA CYS A 19 6.02 10.23 -21.81
C CYS A 19 6.53 8.77 -21.73
N ALA A 20 6.58 8.08 -22.87
CA ALA A 20 7.11 6.72 -22.98
C ALA A 20 8.56 6.59 -22.48
N SER A 21 9.38 7.63 -22.63
CA SER A 21 10.75 7.65 -22.10
C SER A 21 10.81 7.67 -20.56
N CYS A 22 9.73 8.09 -19.89
CA CYS A 22 9.64 8.06 -18.43
C CYS A 22 9.49 6.63 -17.89
N VAL A 23 8.74 5.79 -18.61
CA VAL A 23 8.49 4.37 -18.29
C VAL A 23 9.81 3.63 -18.07
N GLY A 24 10.71 3.66 -19.06
CA GLY A 24 11.97 2.94 -18.97
C GLY A 24 12.91 3.42 -17.85
N ARG A 25 12.84 4.70 -17.47
CA ARG A 25 13.62 5.23 -16.34
C ARG A 25 13.12 4.68 -15.02
N VAL A 26 11.80 4.72 -14.81
CA VAL A 26 11.14 4.17 -13.62
C VAL A 26 11.38 2.66 -13.52
N GLU A 27 11.17 1.91 -14.62
CA GLU A 27 11.40 0.46 -14.63
C GLU A 27 12.83 0.11 -14.23
N LYS A 28 13.82 0.83 -14.79
CA LYS A 28 15.22 0.61 -14.47
C LYS A 28 15.53 0.93 -13.00
N ALA A 29 14.95 2.00 -12.46
CA ALA A 29 15.14 2.38 -11.08
C ALA A 29 14.55 1.35 -10.11
N LEU A 30 13.31 0.90 -10.36
CA LEU A 30 12.65 -0.12 -9.54
C LEU A 30 13.35 -1.49 -9.63
N LYS A 31 13.86 -1.88 -10.80
CA LYS A 31 14.66 -3.12 -10.95
C LYS A 31 15.99 -3.08 -10.19
N ALA A 32 16.50 -1.89 -9.85
CA ALA A 32 17.71 -1.75 -9.06
C ALA A 32 17.46 -1.94 -7.55
N VAL A 33 16.19 -1.99 -7.12
CA VAL A 33 15.84 -2.24 -5.72
C VAL A 33 16.14 -3.70 -5.37
N PRO A 34 16.92 -3.99 -4.31
CA PRO A 34 17.22 -5.35 -3.91
C PRO A 34 15.96 -6.18 -3.65
N GLY A 35 15.86 -7.34 -4.30
CA GLY A 35 14.71 -8.25 -4.18
C GLY A 35 13.60 -8.03 -5.21
N ALA A 36 13.67 -6.99 -6.05
CA ALA A 36 12.75 -6.82 -7.17
C ALA A 36 13.13 -7.78 -8.32
N ASP A 37 12.25 -8.72 -8.66
CA ASP A 37 12.49 -9.74 -9.69
C ASP A 37 11.94 -9.29 -11.05
N GLN A 38 10.65 -8.95 -11.10
CA GLN A 38 10.02 -8.42 -12.30
C GLN A 38 9.43 -7.03 -12.03
N VAL A 39 9.62 -6.14 -12.99
CA VAL A 39 9.03 -4.80 -12.97
C VAL A 39 8.43 -4.53 -14.33
N SER A 40 7.21 -4.01 -14.33
CA SER A 40 6.52 -3.51 -15.51
C SER A 40 5.82 -2.21 -15.19
N VAL A 41 5.92 -1.22 -16.07
CA VAL A 41 5.25 0.07 -15.90
C VAL A 41 4.22 0.29 -16.99
N ASN A 42 3.01 0.67 -16.59
CA ASN A 42 1.92 1.04 -17.48
C ASN A 42 1.71 2.56 -17.42
N LEU A 43 2.03 3.25 -18.51
CA LEU A 43 1.87 4.69 -18.63
C LEU A 43 0.40 5.12 -18.66
N ALA A 44 -0.50 4.32 -19.25
CA ALA A 44 -1.91 4.68 -19.38
C ALA A 44 -2.64 4.71 -18.02
N THR A 45 -2.18 3.89 -17.07
CA THR A 45 -2.70 3.86 -15.70
C THR A 45 -1.73 4.47 -14.69
N GLU A 46 -0.61 5.04 -15.14
CA GLU A 46 0.44 5.62 -14.30
C GLU A 46 0.90 4.70 -13.17
N THR A 47 0.96 3.39 -13.43
CA THR A 47 1.19 2.37 -12.39
C THR A 47 2.39 1.50 -12.72
N ALA A 48 3.28 1.28 -11.76
CA ALA A 48 4.28 0.23 -11.79
C ALA A 48 3.76 -1.01 -11.04
N ARG A 49 4.00 -2.19 -11.61
CA ARG A 49 3.87 -3.47 -10.91
C ARG A 49 5.27 -4.02 -10.66
N VAL A 50 5.54 -4.35 -9.40
CA VAL A 50 6.78 -5.00 -8.98
C VAL A 50 6.43 -6.36 -8.41
N GLU A 51 7.13 -7.39 -8.86
CA GLU A 51 7.02 -8.76 -8.39
C GLU A 51 8.34 -9.19 -7.75
N SER A 52 8.23 -9.93 -6.65
CA SER A 52 9.37 -10.26 -5.80
C SER A 52 9.12 -11.55 -5.02
N ALA A 53 10.19 -12.29 -4.74
CA ALA A 53 10.16 -13.45 -3.86
C ALA A 53 9.93 -13.08 -2.37
N VAL A 54 10.20 -11.83 -2.00
CA VAL A 54 10.15 -11.32 -0.62
C VAL A 54 9.35 -10.02 -0.57
N ALA A 55 8.81 -9.67 0.59
CA ALA A 55 8.19 -8.36 0.77
C ALA A 55 9.23 -7.24 0.58
N LEU A 56 8.94 -6.29 -0.30
CA LEU A 56 9.81 -5.14 -0.56
C LEU A 56 9.48 -4.00 0.40
N ASP A 57 10.53 -3.30 0.83
CA ASP A 57 10.37 -2.08 1.59
C ASP A 57 9.82 -0.96 0.69
N PHE A 58 8.66 -0.42 1.06
CA PHE A 58 8.04 0.69 0.32
C PHE A 58 8.93 1.94 0.32
N GLY A 59 9.69 2.18 1.40
CA GLY A 59 10.64 3.28 1.48
C GLY A 59 11.74 3.18 0.42
N ALA A 60 12.32 2.00 0.23
CA ALA A 60 13.33 1.73 -0.79
C ALA A 60 12.76 1.92 -2.22
N LEU A 61 11.55 1.41 -2.48
CA LEU A 61 10.85 1.61 -3.76
C LEU A 61 10.60 3.09 -4.04
N LYS A 62 10.12 3.83 -3.02
CA LYS A 62 9.90 5.27 -3.09
C LYS A 62 11.20 6.02 -3.40
N GLN A 63 12.27 5.72 -2.67
CA GLN A 63 13.57 6.36 -2.89
C GLN A 63 14.11 6.10 -4.30
N ALA A 64 13.98 4.89 -4.83
CA ALA A 64 14.41 4.57 -6.19
C ALA A 64 13.64 5.40 -7.25
N VAL A 65 12.32 5.53 -7.09
CA VAL A 65 11.48 6.33 -7.98
C VAL A 65 11.79 7.83 -7.87
N GLU A 66 12.03 8.33 -6.65
CA GLU A 66 12.43 9.72 -6.40
C GLU A 66 13.80 10.05 -7.00
N GLN A 67 14.76 9.15 -6.90
CA GLN A 67 16.07 9.30 -7.54
C GLN A 67 15.98 9.30 -9.07
N ALA A 68 14.96 8.66 -9.64
CA ALA A 68 14.66 8.71 -11.07
C ALA A 68 13.94 10.00 -11.50
N GLY A 69 13.54 10.86 -10.54
CA GLY A 69 12.88 12.14 -10.78
C GLY A 69 11.35 12.11 -10.76
N TYR A 70 10.75 11.06 -10.19
CA TYR A 70 9.30 10.86 -10.11
C TYR A 70 8.84 10.73 -8.66
N GLN A 71 7.55 10.69 -8.39
CA GLN A 71 7.04 10.45 -7.03
C GLN A 71 6.14 9.21 -7.01
N LEU A 72 6.24 8.41 -5.95
CA LEU A 72 5.20 7.43 -5.65
C LEU A 72 4.03 8.15 -4.99
N ALA A 73 2.84 8.00 -5.57
CA ALA A 73 1.62 8.54 -5.01
C ALA A 73 1.34 7.87 -3.65
N GLN A 74 0.88 8.67 -2.71
CA GLN A 74 0.46 8.22 -1.38
C GLN A 74 -0.87 8.84 -1.04
N GLU A 75 -1.70 8.07 -0.36
CA GLU A 75 -3.01 8.53 0.10
C GLU A 75 -3.12 8.25 1.60
N GLU A 76 -3.69 9.21 2.32
CA GLU A 76 -4.06 9.02 3.73
C GLU A 76 -5.58 8.92 3.82
N VAL A 77 -6.04 7.82 4.40
CA VAL A 77 -7.46 7.55 4.59
C VAL A 77 -7.73 7.42 6.08
N THR A 78 -8.80 8.08 6.52
CA THR A 78 -9.35 7.87 7.86
C THR A 78 -10.57 6.96 7.75
N LEU A 79 -10.68 5.98 8.63
CA LEU A 79 -11.83 5.09 8.78
C LEU A 79 -12.39 5.22 10.19
N THR A 80 -13.71 5.21 10.31
CA THR A 80 -14.40 5.02 11.58
C THR A 80 -14.58 3.53 11.81
N ILE A 81 -14.31 3.06 13.02
CA ILE A 81 -14.35 1.64 13.39
C ILE A 81 -15.28 1.45 14.58
N ALA A 82 -16.31 0.62 14.40
CA ALA A 82 -17.21 0.22 15.47
C ALA A 82 -16.80 -1.11 16.11
N GLY A 83 -17.14 -1.27 17.39
CA GLY A 83 -16.93 -2.51 18.15
C GLY A 83 -15.58 -2.62 18.87
N MET A 84 -14.75 -1.58 18.86
CA MET A 84 -13.53 -1.54 19.67
C MET A 84 -13.84 -1.05 21.09
N THR A 85 -13.50 -1.85 22.10
CA THR A 85 -13.80 -1.52 23.51
C THR A 85 -12.57 -1.53 24.43
N CYS A 86 -11.40 -1.94 23.91
CA CYS A 86 -10.19 -2.08 24.71
C CYS A 86 -8.93 -1.87 23.85
N ALA A 87 -7.81 -1.54 24.50
CA ALA A 87 -6.50 -1.41 23.86
C ALA A 87 -6.06 -2.67 23.10
N SER A 88 -6.48 -3.87 23.53
CA SER A 88 -6.19 -5.10 22.79
C SER A 88 -6.93 -5.18 21.44
N CYS A 89 -8.09 -4.52 21.30
CA CYS A 89 -8.82 -4.43 20.03
C CYS A 89 -8.05 -3.56 19.03
N VAL A 90 -7.51 -2.42 19.49
CA VAL A 90 -6.65 -1.52 18.71
C VAL A 90 -5.52 -2.29 18.04
N GLY A 91 -4.75 -3.05 18.83
CA GLY A 91 -3.62 -3.81 18.30
C GLY A 91 -4.01 -4.93 17.34
N ARG A 92 -5.23 -5.50 17.41
CA ARG A 92 -5.72 -6.46 16.41
C ARG A 92 -6.03 -5.77 15.09
N VAL A 93 -6.74 -4.64 15.14
CA VAL A 93 -7.12 -3.87 13.96
C VAL A 93 -5.87 -3.32 13.24
N GLU A 94 -4.91 -2.74 13.98
CA GLU A 94 -3.65 -2.26 13.40
C GLU A 94 -2.88 -3.40 12.69
N LYS A 95 -2.81 -4.58 13.31
CA LYS A 95 -2.15 -5.74 12.70
C LYS A 95 -2.88 -6.23 11.45
N ALA A 96 -4.21 -6.17 11.43
CA ALA A 96 -4.99 -6.54 10.24
C ALA A 96 -4.74 -5.57 9.09
N LEU A 97 -4.80 -4.25 9.38
CA LEU A 97 -4.54 -3.20 8.39
C LEU A 97 -3.12 -3.27 7.83
N ARG A 98 -2.09 -3.47 8.66
CA ARG A 98 -0.70 -3.58 8.18
C ARG A 98 -0.43 -4.79 7.28
N LYS A 99 -1.31 -5.79 7.30
CA LYS A 99 -1.25 -6.94 6.40
C LYS A 99 -2.01 -6.72 5.10
N ALA A 100 -2.86 -5.69 5.03
CA ALA A 100 -3.62 -5.38 3.83
C ALA A 100 -2.66 -4.89 2.72
N PRO A 101 -2.87 -5.34 1.46
CA PRO A 101 -2.04 -4.92 0.34
C PRO A 101 -2.00 -3.40 0.18
N GLY A 102 -0.80 -2.85 -0.02
CA GLY A 102 -0.61 -1.43 -0.27
C GLY A 102 -0.63 -0.54 0.98
N VAL A 103 -0.82 -1.09 2.19
CA VAL A 103 -0.71 -0.31 3.43
C VAL A 103 0.77 -0.05 3.77
N ILE A 104 1.12 1.23 3.92
CA ILE A 104 2.45 1.70 4.32
C ILE A 104 2.50 1.85 5.84
N GLU A 105 1.48 2.48 6.42
CA GLU A 105 1.39 2.74 7.85
C GLU A 105 -0.08 2.66 8.27
N ALA A 106 -0.34 2.09 9.44
CA ALA A 106 -1.66 2.10 10.06
C ALA A 106 -1.53 2.40 11.55
N SER A 107 -2.35 3.34 12.02
CA SER A 107 -2.50 3.68 13.42
C SER A 107 -3.98 3.78 13.78
N VAL A 108 -4.33 3.22 14.93
CA VAL A 108 -5.71 3.20 15.42
C VAL A 108 -5.80 3.98 16.74
N ASN A 109 -6.85 4.79 16.87
CA ASN A 109 -7.15 5.56 18.05
C ASN A 109 -8.49 5.10 18.63
N LEU A 110 -8.44 4.53 19.84
CA LEU A 110 -9.63 4.06 20.55
C LEU A 110 -10.52 5.21 21.02
N ALA A 111 -9.95 6.35 21.42
CA ALA A 111 -10.71 7.48 21.96
C ALA A 111 -11.59 8.14 20.90
N THR A 112 -11.17 8.09 19.63
CA THR A 112 -11.92 8.63 18.49
C THR A 112 -12.54 7.54 17.63
N GLU A 113 -12.43 6.27 18.04
CA GLU A 113 -12.93 5.10 17.30
C GLU A 113 -12.54 5.12 15.82
N SER A 114 -11.28 5.47 15.52
CA SER A 114 -10.84 5.70 14.15
C SER A 114 -9.47 5.13 13.84
N ALA A 115 -9.27 4.75 12.59
CA ALA A 115 -7.98 4.38 12.03
C ALA A 115 -7.52 5.43 11.03
N ARG A 116 -6.26 5.84 11.13
CA ARG A 116 -5.56 6.57 10.08
C ARG A 116 -4.63 5.60 9.37
N VAL A 117 -4.77 5.49 8.06
CA VAL A 117 -4.01 4.54 7.24
C VAL A 117 -3.36 5.29 6.08
N LYS A 118 -2.04 5.17 5.96
CA LYS A 118 -1.29 5.63 4.79
C LYS A 118 -1.12 4.47 3.82
N LEU A 119 -1.46 4.73 2.57
CA LEU A 119 -1.54 3.75 1.50
C LEU A 119 -0.64 4.19 0.36
N ALA A 120 -0.11 3.21 -0.38
CA ALA A 120 0.31 3.46 -1.75
C ALA A 120 -0.91 3.96 -2.55
N GLY A 121 -0.69 4.89 -3.48
CA GLY A 121 -1.78 5.48 -4.26
C GLY A 121 -2.49 4.46 -5.16
N GLY A 122 -3.81 4.66 -5.33
CA GLY A 122 -4.65 3.81 -6.20
C GLY A 122 -5.18 2.54 -5.53
N ILE A 123 -5.09 2.44 -4.21
CA ILE A 123 -5.64 1.33 -3.42
C ILE A 123 -7.09 1.64 -3.05
N ASP A 124 -7.99 0.69 -3.36
CA ASP A 124 -9.40 0.82 -3.00
C ASP A 124 -9.60 0.70 -1.47
N VAL A 125 -10.34 1.64 -0.90
CA VAL A 125 -10.60 1.69 0.55
C VAL A 125 -11.43 0.48 1.04
N GLY A 126 -12.20 -0.16 0.16
CA GLY A 126 -12.92 -1.39 0.46
C GLY A 126 -11.98 -2.53 0.87
N VAL A 127 -10.73 -2.55 0.40
CA VAL A 127 -9.71 -3.52 0.85
C VAL A 127 -9.42 -3.36 2.35
N LEU A 128 -9.35 -2.12 2.84
CA LEU A 128 -9.11 -1.83 4.25
C LEU A 128 -10.33 -2.20 5.09
N ILE A 129 -11.53 -1.86 4.62
CA ILE A 129 -12.78 -2.22 5.31
C ILE A 129 -12.89 -3.74 5.43
N ALA A 130 -12.63 -4.48 4.36
CA ALA A 130 -12.64 -5.94 4.36
C ALA A 130 -11.59 -6.53 5.32
N ALA A 131 -10.40 -5.93 5.41
CA ALA A 131 -9.37 -6.37 6.35
C ALA A 131 -9.80 -6.16 7.82
N ILE A 132 -10.52 -5.07 8.11
CA ILE A 132 -11.06 -4.79 9.44
C ILE A 132 -12.24 -5.73 9.77
N ASP A 133 -13.12 -5.99 8.79
CA ASP A 133 -14.25 -6.92 8.92
C ASP A 133 -13.78 -8.35 9.20
N ALA A 134 -12.77 -8.82 8.47
CA ALA A 134 -12.12 -10.11 8.73
C ALA A 134 -11.45 -10.20 10.12
N ALA A 135 -11.12 -9.05 10.74
CA ALA A 135 -10.63 -9.00 12.12
C ALA A 135 -11.76 -8.96 13.17
N GLY A 136 -13.02 -8.93 12.74
CA GLY A 136 -14.22 -8.96 13.58
C GLY A 136 -14.76 -7.58 13.96
N TYR A 137 -14.43 -6.53 13.21
CA TYR A 137 -14.83 -5.15 13.48
C TYR A 137 -15.46 -4.51 12.25
N GLN A 138 -16.34 -3.54 12.45
CA GLN A 138 -17.01 -2.85 11.33
C GLN A 138 -16.28 -1.54 11.04
N ALA A 139 -15.98 -1.27 9.77
CA ALA A 139 -15.34 -0.03 9.38
C ALA A 139 -16.12 0.69 8.27
N THR A 140 -16.17 2.01 8.36
CA THR A 140 -16.79 2.87 7.35
C THR A 140 -15.93 4.11 7.11
N ARG A 141 -16.12 4.76 5.96
CA ARG A 141 -15.57 6.11 5.77
C ARG A 141 -16.30 7.07 6.70
N PRO A 142 -15.59 8.03 7.33
CA PRO A 142 -16.23 9.10 8.09
C PRO A 142 -17.26 9.80 7.20
N ALA A 143 -18.43 10.08 7.74
CA ALA A 143 -19.40 10.91 7.03
C ALA A 143 -18.75 12.27 6.75
N ALA A 144 -18.65 12.64 5.47
CA ALA A 144 -18.26 13.99 5.10
C ALA A 144 -19.32 14.94 5.69
N LYS A 145 -18.89 15.86 6.55
CA LYS A 145 -19.75 16.92 7.08
C LYS A 145 -19.86 18.05 6.07
#